data_AF-A0A4C1U9P7-F1
#
_entry.id   AF-A0A4C1U9P7-F1
#
_cell.length_a   1.000
_cell.length_b   1.000
_cell.length_c   1.000
_cell.angle_alpha   90.00
_cell.angle_beta   90.00
_cell.angle_gamma   90.00
#
_symmetry.space_group_name_H-M   'P 1'
#
loop_
_entity.id
_entity.type
_entity.pdbx_description
1 polymer ?
#
loop_
_entity_poly.entity_id
_entity_poly.type
_entity_poly.pdbx_seq_one_letter_code
_entity_poly.pdbx_strand_id
1 'polypeptide(L)'
;MASTSSSLLLTRNKTNVWLVGQTSDHLIQSKLPTTKEVLCLFFHYKIVKKQTNRNSANSAASDVISLWERAGIPTKLKKDVIKKIENKFNEWQKLKKNKENKVKRSEGLRNKEKEWQDNLEYLFDIAHADALNKITIEEDKLFLIAQRKRERPGTIGGVDKEYSKKIARKEEKNARFQRSLHREKSYSESLREKLILSSSPSSSDYECKSSTSEISVKAGPSTANLEVPPKRKRGRKNIFDERLSASLDFAKLSDRKATVVLTSTLKSAGTDPSKYNINSSSVRRQRMKQRKRVAESLKEFQPNTPLTVHWDGKLIEDITGHKTVDRLPILVSGQGVDQLWLSQNSVMELGRRVLQLFMTLLFLGTWATKSNVFASTPLRSIQV
;
A
#
# COMPACT_ATOMS: atom_id res chain seq x y z
N MET A 1 46.43 6.42 22.30
CA MET A 1 45.51 5.59 23.10
C MET A 1 44.83 4.61 22.17
N ALA A 2 45.47 3.46 21.92
CA ALA A 2 44.91 2.40 21.08
C ALA A 2 43.88 1.61 21.91
N SER A 3 42.61 1.62 21.50
CA SER A 3 41.55 0.85 22.14
C SER A 3 41.66 -0.61 21.75
N THR A 4 42.25 -1.41 22.62
CA THR A 4 42.35 -2.87 22.48
C THR A 4 40.98 -3.50 22.70
N SER A 5 40.32 -3.93 21.62
CA SER A 5 39.14 -4.78 21.66
C SER A 5 39.54 -6.19 22.09
N SER A 6 39.54 -6.45 23.40
CA SER A 6 39.79 -7.78 23.96
C SER A 6 38.60 -8.71 23.68
N SER A 7 38.60 -9.33 22.50
CA SER A 7 37.79 -10.51 22.25
C SER A 7 38.32 -11.65 23.14
N LEU A 8 37.55 -12.02 24.17
CA LEU A 8 37.84 -13.17 25.00
C LEU A 8 37.82 -14.43 24.12
N LEU A 9 38.99 -14.95 23.76
CA LEU A 9 39.13 -16.17 22.97
C LEU A 9 38.67 -17.38 23.81
N LEU A 10 37.39 -17.75 23.70
CA LEU A 10 36.91 -19.03 24.20
C LEU A 10 37.45 -20.16 23.31
N THR A 11 37.97 -21.22 23.93
CA THR A 11 38.43 -22.41 23.20
C THR A 11 37.26 -23.08 22.46
N ARG A 12 37.52 -23.67 21.28
CA ARG A 12 36.52 -24.34 20.41
C ARG A 12 35.62 -25.36 21.14
N ASN A 13 36.11 -25.97 22.22
CA ASN A 13 35.32 -26.90 23.04
C ASN A 13 34.29 -26.21 23.93
N LYS A 14 34.53 -24.96 24.36
CA LYS A 14 33.59 -24.19 25.19
C LYS A 14 32.45 -23.57 24.37
N THR A 15 32.63 -23.39 23.07
CA THR A 15 31.63 -22.80 22.15
C THR A 15 30.86 -23.85 21.35
N ASN A 16 31.17 -25.13 21.49
CA ASN A 16 30.44 -26.21 20.82
C ASN A 16 29.24 -26.65 21.67
N VAL A 17 28.04 -26.49 21.09
CA VAL A 17 26.78 -26.86 21.72
C VAL A 17 26.30 -28.17 21.12
N TRP A 18 26.06 -29.17 21.97
CA TRP A 18 25.56 -30.48 21.57
C TRP A 18 24.30 -30.38 20.67
N LEU A 19 24.30 -31.09 19.53
CA LEU A 19 23.32 -31.07 18.43
C LEU A 19 23.23 -29.76 17.60
N VAL A 20 23.70 -28.62 18.09
CA VAL A 20 23.61 -27.33 17.37
C VAL A 20 24.90 -26.99 16.62
N GLY A 21 26.05 -27.32 17.21
CA GLY A 21 27.38 -27.05 16.67
C GLY A 21 28.02 -25.80 17.26
N GLN A 22 28.85 -25.12 16.48
CA GLN A 22 29.57 -23.91 16.90
C GLN A 22 28.62 -22.71 17.01
N THR A 23 28.81 -21.90 18.05
CA THR A 23 28.13 -20.60 18.18
C THR A 23 28.64 -19.61 17.13
N SER A 24 27.74 -18.82 16.55
CA SER A 24 28.08 -17.75 15.61
C SER A 24 27.54 -16.41 16.11
N ASP A 25 28.31 -15.38 15.87
CA ASP A 25 28.06 -14.01 16.32
C ASP A 25 27.13 -13.27 15.36
N HIS A 26 27.01 -13.77 14.11
CA HIS A 26 26.28 -13.14 13.02
C HIS A 26 25.42 -14.15 12.26
N LEU A 27 24.28 -13.65 11.76
CA LEU A 27 23.40 -14.36 10.84
C LEU A 27 23.86 -14.17 9.40
N ILE A 28 23.63 -15.19 8.58
CA ILE A 28 23.87 -15.11 7.15
C ILE A 28 22.84 -14.15 6.55
N GLN A 29 23.30 -13.04 5.97
CA GLN A 29 22.40 -11.98 5.47
C GLN A 29 21.82 -12.27 4.07
N SER A 30 22.31 -13.32 3.41
CA SER A 30 21.93 -13.67 2.04
C SER A 30 20.62 -14.46 1.98
N LYS A 31 20.19 -15.11 3.07
CA LYS A 31 18.94 -15.88 3.13
C LYS A 31 18.23 -15.60 4.45
N LEU A 32 16.96 -15.98 4.54
CA LEU A 32 16.27 -15.97 5.83
C LEU A 32 16.93 -16.96 6.81
N PRO A 33 16.92 -16.72 8.13
CA PRO A 33 17.67 -17.56 9.06
C PRO A 33 17.03 -18.95 9.26
N THR A 34 17.88 -19.98 9.35
CA THR A 34 17.46 -21.32 9.79
C THR A 34 17.23 -21.37 11.29
N THR A 35 16.47 -22.37 11.76
CA THR A 35 16.36 -22.65 13.19
C THR A 35 17.75 -22.90 13.81
N LYS A 36 18.65 -23.57 13.08
CA LYS A 36 20.05 -23.76 13.47
C LYS A 36 20.78 -22.44 13.72
N GLU A 37 20.76 -21.52 12.75
CA GLU A 37 21.45 -20.24 12.84
C GLU A 37 20.92 -19.38 13.99
N VAL A 38 19.59 -19.35 14.19
CA VAL A 38 18.98 -18.62 15.31
C VAL A 38 19.42 -19.20 16.66
N LEU A 39 19.51 -20.52 16.78
CA LEU A 39 20.01 -21.16 18.00
C LEU A 39 21.51 -20.93 18.20
N CYS A 40 22.33 -21.01 17.15
CA CYS A 40 23.75 -20.66 17.20
C CYS A 40 23.97 -19.23 17.73
N LEU A 41 23.17 -18.28 17.24
CA LEU A 41 23.19 -16.88 17.69
C LEU A 41 22.74 -16.74 19.15
N PHE A 42 21.64 -17.41 19.53
CA PHE A 42 21.18 -17.44 20.92
C PHE A 42 22.25 -17.97 21.88
N PHE A 43 22.92 -19.06 21.52
CA PHE A 43 23.99 -19.64 22.33
C PHE A 43 25.24 -18.76 22.36
N HIS A 44 25.54 -17.99 21.31
CA HIS A 44 26.58 -16.97 21.37
C HIS A 44 26.27 -15.94 22.47
N TYR A 45 25.06 -15.36 22.47
CA TYR A 45 24.63 -14.40 23.50
C TYR A 45 24.67 -15.00 24.92
N LYS A 46 24.27 -16.26 25.05
CA LYS A 46 24.22 -16.95 26.33
C LYS A 46 25.60 -17.37 26.87
N ILE A 47 26.45 -17.96 26.03
CA ILE A 47 27.73 -18.58 26.43
C ILE A 47 28.87 -17.57 26.37
N VAL A 48 28.97 -16.83 25.26
CA VAL A 48 30.07 -15.89 25.00
C VAL A 48 29.79 -14.56 25.71
N LYS A 49 28.61 -13.96 25.50
CA LYS A 49 28.23 -12.70 26.15
C LYS A 49 27.66 -12.87 27.57
N LYS A 50 27.55 -14.11 28.07
CA LYS A 50 27.11 -14.46 29.44
C LYS A 50 25.79 -13.80 29.87
N GLN A 51 24.86 -13.61 28.94
CA GLN A 51 23.57 -13.01 29.25
C GLN A 51 22.59 -14.03 29.86
N THR A 52 21.54 -13.52 30.52
CA THR A 52 20.42 -14.36 30.98
C THR A 52 19.68 -14.97 29.78
N ASN A 53 18.95 -16.06 29.98
CA ASN A 53 18.19 -16.73 28.90
C ASN A 53 17.25 -15.74 28.19
N ARG A 54 16.53 -14.94 28.98
CA ARG A 54 15.56 -13.98 28.47
C ARG A 54 16.22 -12.85 27.67
N ASN A 55 17.35 -12.32 28.14
CA ASN A 55 18.07 -11.27 27.43
C ASN A 55 18.71 -11.82 26.15
N SER A 56 19.27 -13.03 26.20
CA SER A 56 19.83 -13.71 25.03
C SER A 56 18.76 -13.93 23.95
N ALA A 57 17.56 -14.37 24.33
CA ALA A 57 16.44 -14.54 23.41
C ALA A 57 15.96 -13.20 22.83
N ASN A 58 15.97 -12.13 23.63
CA ASN A 58 15.57 -10.80 23.18
C ASN A 58 16.59 -10.20 22.18
N SER A 59 17.89 -10.34 22.44
CA SER A 59 18.94 -9.94 21.52
C SER A 59 18.87 -10.73 20.21
N ALA A 60 18.80 -12.06 20.29
CA ALA A 60 18.65 -12.90 19.10
C ALA A 60 17.38 -12.57 18.30
N ALA A 61 16.25 -12.34 18.97
CA ALA A 61 15.01 -11.94 18.32
C ALA A 61 15.14 -10.59 17.59
N SER A 62 15.89 -9.65 18.16
CA SER A 62 16.12 -8.33 17.53
C SER A 62 16.91 -8.47 16.22
N ASP A 63 17.98 -9.26 16.24
CA ASP A 63 18.81 -9.50 15.06
C ASP A 63 18.03 -10.24 13.97
N VAL A 64 17.27 -11.27 14.34
CA VAL A 64 16.40 -11.99 13.40
C VAL A 64 15.35 -11.07 12.79
N ILE A 65 14.66 -10.25 13.60
CA ILE A 65 13.66 -9.31 13.10
C ILE A 65 14.30 -8.32 12.12
N SER A 66 15.48 -7.79 12.43
CA SER A 66 16.18 -6.85 11.54
C SER A 66 16.50 -7.45 10.16
N LEU A 67 16.82 -8.75 10.11
CA LEU A 67 17.08 -9.46 8.86
C LEU A 67 15.79 -9.66 8.06
N TRP A 68 14.68 -10.02 8.73
CA TRP A 68 13.38 -10.16 8.07
C TRP A 68 12.81 -8.82 7.58
N GLU A 69 13.03 -7.74 8.32
CA GLU A 69 12.67 -6.38 7.92
C GLU A 69 13.46 -5.94 6.67
N ARG A 70 14.74 -6.29 6.58
CA ARG A 70 15.54 -6.08 5.36
C ARG A 70 14.99 -6.83 4.15
N ALA A 71 14.38 -7.99 4.36
CA ALA A 71 13.70 -8.74 3.31
C ALA A 71 12.31 -8.16 2.95
N GLY A 72 11.85 -7.11 3.64
CA GLY A 72 10.54 -6.49 3.38
C GLY A 72 9.34 -7.33 3.81
N ILE A 73 9.55 -8.41 4.57
CA ILE A 73 8.50 -9.35 4.93
C ILE A 73 7.87 -8.95 6.27
N PRO A 74 6.54 -8.83 6.36
CA PRO A 74 5.84 -8.55 7.62
C PRO A 74 6.10 -9.65 8.66
N THR A 75 6.59 -9.28 9.83
CA THR A 75 6.93 -10.20 10.93
C THR A 75 5.85 -10.24 12.01
N LYS A 76 5.91 -11.26 12.87
CA LYS A 76 5.15 -11.34 14.12
C LYS A 76 5.69 -10.36 15.16
N LEU A 77 4.90 -10.13 16.22
CA LEU A 77 5.35 -9.33 17.35
C LEU A 77 6.62 -9.93 17.98
N LYS A 78 7.54 -9.07 18.41
CA LYS A 78 8.81 -9.47 19.02
C LYS A 78 8.64 -10.45 20.19
N LYS A 79 7.57 -10.30 20.97
CA LYS A 79 7.24 -11.20 22.10
C LYS A 79 7.01 -12.65 21.63
N ASP A 80 6.34 -12.83 20.51
CA ASP A 80 6.05 -14.17 19.96
C ASP A 80 7.31 -14.81 19.38
N VAL A 81 8.19 -14.00 18.77
CA VAL A 81 9.51 -14.45 18.30
C VAL A 81 10.37 -14.94 19.47
N ILE A 82 10.43 -14.15 20.55
CA ILE A 82 11.14 -14.54 21.79
C ILE A 82 10.59 -15.86 22.33
N LYS A 83 9.26 -15.97 22.46
CA LYS A 83 8.61 -17.20 22.94
C LYS A 83 8.95 -18.40 22.06
N LYS A 84 9.02 -18.21 20.73
CA LYS A 84 9.40 -19.26 19.79
C LYS A 84 10.85 -19.72 19.99
N ILE A 85 11.79 -18.79 20.21
CA ILE A 85 13.20 -19.12 20.51
C ILE A 85 13.29 -19.86 21.84
N GLU A 86 12.60 -19.38 22.88
CA GLU A 86 12.57 -20.03 24.20
C GLU A 86 12.00 -21.45 24.12
N ASN A 87 10.95 -21.68 23.33
CA ASN A 87 10.40 -23.02 23.11
C ASN A 87 11.42 -23.96 22.47
N LYS A 88 12.15 -23.50 21.45
CA LYS A 88 13.22 -24.30 20.81
C LYS A 88 14.38 -24.58 21.75
N PHE A 89 14.72 -23.62 22.60
CA PHE A 89 15.70 -23.83 23.67
C PHE A 89 15.22 -24.85 24.70
N ASN A 90 13.94 -24.80 25.11
CA ASN A 90 13.35 -25.74 26.06
C ASN A 90 13.28 -27.17 25.50
N GLU A 91 12.95 -27.33 24.21
CA GLU A 91 13.02 -28.62 23.50
C GLU A 91 14.45 -29.19 23.57
N TRP A 92 15.45 -28.38 23.24
CA TRP A 92 16.85 -28.77 23.33
C TRP A 92 17.28 -29.13 24.77
N GLN A 93 16.83 -28.37 25.77
CA GLN A 93 17.12 -28.68 27.18
C GLN A 93 16.55 -30.03 27.61
N LYS A 94 15.34 -30.38 27.15
CA LYS A 94 14.73 -31.70 27.43
C LYS A 94 15.56 -32.83 26.80
N LEU A 95 15.99 -32.66 25.55
CA LEU A 95 16.86 -33.63 24.87
C LEU A 95 18.20 -33.79 25.60
N LYS A 96 18.79 -32.69 26.06
CA LYS A 96 20.04 -32.71 26.81
C LYS A 96 19.92 -33.47 28.14
N LYS A 97 18.83 -33.24 28.90
CA LYS A 97 18.56 -34.00 30.15
C LYS A 97 18.39 -35.49 29.89
N ASN A 98 17.72 -35.86 28.79
CA ASN A 98 17.51 -37.26 28.42
C ASN A 98 18.82 -37.96 28.01
N LYS A 99 19.78 -37.23 27.43
CA LYS A 99 21.13 -37.75 27.15
C LYS A 99 21.90 -38.11 28.43
N GLU A 100 21.80 -37.26 29.46
CA GLU A 100 22.50 -37.44 30.74
C GLU A 100 21.96 -38.67 31.51
N ASN A 101 20.68 -39.02 31.30
CA ASN A 101 20.06 -40.23 31.83
C ASN A 101 20.42 -41.50 31.02
N LYS A 102 21.59 -42.07 31.28
CA LYS A 102 22.16 -43.25 30.58
C LYS A 102 21.27 -44.51 30.58
N VAL A 103 20.34 -44.64 31.53
CA VAL A 103 19.50 -45.85 31.73
C VAL A 103 18.36 -45.99 30.69
N LYS A 104 17.95 -44.91 30.03
CA LYS A 104 16.75 -44.88 29.16
C LYS A 104 17.03 -44.55 27.70
N ARG A 105 18.16 -44.97 27.12
CA ARG A 105 18.47 -44.66 25.70
C ARG A 105 17.66 -45.52 24.70
N SER A 106 16.34 -45.39 24.77
CA SER A 106 15.37 -46.03 23.88
C SER A 106 15.50 -45.48 22.45
N GLU A 107 15.18 -46.32 21.47
CA GLU A 107 15.14 -45.96 20.04
C GLU A 107 14.23 -44.75 19.77
N GLY A 108 13.12 -44.63 20.51
CA GLY A 108 12.23 -43.46 20.42
C GLY A 108 12.90 -42.12 20.78
N LEU A 109 13.91 -42.12 21.65
CA LEU A 109 14.69 -40.90 21.93
C LEU A 109 15.64 -40.56 20.79
N ARG A 110 16.27 -41.57 20.17
CA ARG A 110 17.12 -41.35 19.00
C ARG A 110 16.33 -40.81 17.82
N ASN A 111 15.10 -41.27 17.64
CA ASN A 111 14.19 -40.75 16.62
C ASN A 111 13.82 -39.29 16.89
N LYS A 112 13.55 -38.93 18.15
CA LYS A 112 13.32 -37.52 18.54
C LYS A 112 14.57 -36.65 18.36
N GLU A 113 15.76 -37.17 18.63
CA GLU A 113 17.02 -36.45 18.38
C GLU A 113 17.22 -36.19 16.88
N LYS A 114 16.98 -37.19 16.02
CA LYS A 114 17.05 -37.06 14.56
C LYS A 114 15.99 -36.09 14.03
N GLU A 115 14.74 -36.25 14.44
CA GLU A 115 13.65 -35.34 14.04
C GLU A 115 13.95 -33.90 14.45
N TRP A 116 14.54 -33.69 15.64
CA TRP A 116 14.96 -32.37 16.08
C TRP A 116 16.12 -31.82 15.23
N GLN A 117 17.10 -32.64 14.86
CA GLN A 117 18.19 -32.25 13.95
C GLN A 117 17.67 -31.89 12.56
N ASP A 118 16.77 -32.69 11.98
CA ASP A 118 16.17 -32.40 10.68
C ASP A 118 15.41 -31.07 10.72
N ASN A 119 14.69 -30.80 11.82
CA ASN A 119 14.00 -29.53 12.05
C ASN A 119 14.92 -28.31 12.15
N LEU A 120 16.23 -28.48 12.41
CA LEU A 120 17.18 -27.37 12.48
C LEU A 120 17.44 -26.72 11.12
N GLU A 121 17.38 -27.49 10.03
CA GLU A 121 17.66 -27.03 8.67
C GLU A 121 16.49 -26.22 8.09
N TYR A 122 15.30 -26.35 8.67
CA TYR A 122 14.12 -25.61 8.25
C TYR A 122 14.18 -24.13 8.63
N LEU A 123 13.45 -23.34 7.83
CA LEU A 123 13.26 -21.91 8.02
C LEU A 123 12.72 -21.60 9.42
N PHE A 124 13.36 -20.65 10.11
CA PHE A 124 12.81 -20.10 11.33
C PHE A 124 11.69 -19.10 11.01
N ASP A 125 10.50 -19.61 10.69
CA ASP A 125 9.41 -18.77 10.17
C ASP A 125 8.82 -17.81 11.21
N ILE A 126 9.08 -16.52 11.05
CA ILE A 126 8.50 -15.44 11.86
C ILE A 126 7.57 -14.53 11.06
N ALA A 127 7.15 -14.95 9.86
CA ALA A 127 6.20 -14.21 9.05
C ALA A 127 4.87 -14.03 9.81
N HIS A 128 4.25 -12.88 9.64
CA HIS A 128 2.88 -12.63 10.09
C HIS A 128 1.92 -13.65 9.45
N ALA A 129 0.82 -14.00 10.12
CA ALA A 129 -0.19 -14.93 9.57
C ALA A 129 -0.68 -14.48 8.18
N ASP A 130 -1.08 -13.22 8.07
CA ASP A 130 -1.46 -12.58 6.80
C ASP A 130 -0.28 -12.02 5.98
N ALA A 131 0.95 -12.49 6.16
CA ALA A 131 2.11 -11.94 5.46
C ALA A 131 1.91 -11.93 3.94
N LEU A 132 1.36 -13.00 3.37
CA LEU A 132 1.11 -13.11 1.91
C LEU A 132 0.09 -12.08 1.39
N ASN A 133 -0.84 -11.63 2.24
CA ASN A 133 -1.82 -10.60 1.88
C ASN A 133 -1.27 -9.19 2.07
N LYS A 134 -0.40 -9.00 3.07
CA LYS A 134 0.23 -7.72 3.39
C LYS A 134 1.37 -7.36 2.42
N ILE A 135 2.07 -8.36 1.88
CA ILE A 135 3.10 -8.15 0.87
C ILE A 135 2.43 -7.68 -0.44
N THR A 136 2.84 -6.52 -0.95
CA THR A 136 2.35 -5.97 -2.21
C THR A 136 3.10 -6.49 -3.43
N ILE A 137 4.36 -6.87 -3.27
CA ILE A 137 5.24 -7.32 -4.35
C ILE A 137 5.11 -8.83 -4.53
N GLU A 138 4.81 -9.29 -5.74
CA GLU A 138 4.59 -10.72 -6.00
C GLU A 138 5.89 -11.54 -5.89
N GLU A 139 7.02 -10.97 -6.28
CA GLU A 139 8.36 -11.56 -6.13
C GLU A 139 8.68 -11.90 -4.67
N ASP A 140 8.37 -11.00 -3.73
CA ASP A 140 8.59 -11.22 -2.29
C ASP A 140 7.70 -12.37 -1.74
N LYS A 141 6.49 -12.55 -2.30
CA LYS A 141 5.62 -13.69 -1.95
C LYS A 141 6.22 -15.00 -2.41
N LEU A 142 6.68 -15.04 -3.67
CA LEU A 142 7.34 -16.21 -4.25
C LEU A 142 8.63 -16.53 -3.49
N PHE A 143 9.39 -15.51 -3.10
CA PHE A 143 10.59 -15.67 -2.26
C PHE A 143 10.26 -16.30 -0.90
N LEU A 144 9.24 -15.81 -0.18
CA LEU A 144 8.84 -16.40 1.10
C LEU A 144 8.39 -17.87 0.94
N ILE A 145 7.65 -18.19 -0.12
CA ILE A 145 7.24 -19.57 -0.42
C ILE A 145 8.46 -20.44 -0.75
N ALA A 146 9.40 -19.93 -1.55
CA ALA A 146 10.63 -20.62 -1.89
C ALA A 146 11.48 -20.91 -0.65
N GLN A 147 11.60 -19.95 0.27
CA GLN A 147 12.36 -20.11 1.52
C GLN A 147 11.74 -21.11 2.51
N ARG A 148 10.45 -21.41 2.39
CA ARG A 148 9.76 -22.45 3.18
C ARG A 148 10.02 -23.87 2.67
N LYS A 149 10.47 -24.04 1.42
CA LYS A 149 10.84 -25.35 0.85
C LYS A 149 12.18 -25.81 1.42
N ARG A 150 12.44 -27.12 1.46
CA ARG A 150 13.66 -27.72 2.05
C ARG A 150 14.96 -27.23 1.39
N GLU A 151 14.96 -27.05 0.07
CA GLU A 151 16.13 -26.62 -0.71
C GLU A 151 16.40 -25.10 -0.62
N ARG A 152 15.42 -24.34 -0.14
CA ARG A 152 15.50 -22.89 0.12
C ARG A 152 16.16 -22.10 -1.02
N PRO A 153 15.61 -22.18 -2.25
CA PRO A 153 16.13 -21.44 -3.39
C PRO A 153 15.89 -19.93 -3.23
N GLY A 154 16.78 -19.15 -3.83
CA GLY A 154 16.74 -17.69 -3.77
C GLY A 154 17.60 -17.08 -2.66
N THR A 155 17.95 -15.81 -2.86
CA THR A 155 18.81 -15.00 -2.01
C THR A 155 18.17 -13.63 -1.85
N ILE A 156 18.29 -13.01 -0.67
CA ILE A 156 17.86 -11.64 -0.41
C ILE A 156 18.69 -10.72 -1.32
N GLY A 157 18.02 -10.07 -2.26
CA GLY A 157 18.61 -9.12 -3.19
C GLY A 157 18.99 -7.79 -2.53
N GLY A 158 19.61 -6.89 -3.31
CA GLY A 158 19.89 -5.53 -2.86
C GLY A 158 18.60 -4.75 -2.55
N VAL A 159 18.65 -3.89 -1.54
CA VAL A 159 17.50 -3.03 -1.19
C VAL A 159 17.22 -2.05 -2.33
N ASP A 160 16.01 -2.09 -2.88
CA ASP A 160 15.56 -1.12 -3.87
C ASP A 160 15.43 0.28 -3.23
N LYS A 161 16.32 1.19 -3.64
CA LYS A 161 16.38 2.58 -3.16
C LYS A 161 15.14 3.39 -3.55
N GLU A 162 14.44 3.03 -4.61
CA GLU A 162 13.22 3.75 -5.02
C GLU A 162 12.01 3.30 -4.20
N TYR A 163 11.88 1.99 -3.98
CA TYR A 163 10.81 1.44 -3.16
C TYR A 163 10.90 1.92 -1.69
N SER A 164 12.09 1.91 -1.11
CA SER A 164 12.34 2.46 0.23
C SER A 164 11.96 3.94 0.34
N LYS A 165 12.29 4.77 -0.66
CA LYS A 165 11.83 6.19 -0.71
C LYS A 165 10.31 6.30 -0.78
N LYS A 166 9.62 5.42 -1.50
CA LYS A 166 8.14 5.40 -1.58
C LYS A 166 7.51 5.03 -0.23
N ILE A 167 8.04 4.03 0.47
CA ILE A 167 7.60 3.66 1.82
C ILE A 167 7.79 4.83 2.79
N ALA A 168 8.98 5.44 2.81
CA ALA A 168 9.28 6.57 3.70
C ALA A 168 8.31 7.75 3.49
N ARG A 169 8.00 8.10 2.24
CA ARG A 169 6.99 9.14 1.91
C ARG A 169 5.59 8.79 2.40
N LYS A 170 5.21 7.50 2.35
CA LYS A 170 3.90 7.02 2.83
C LYS A 170 3.82 7.08 4.35
N GLU A 171 4.87 6.66 5.04
CA GLU A 171 4.99 6.73 6.50
C GLU A 171 4.97 8.18 6.99
N GLU A 172 5.68 9.09 6.33
CA GLU A 172 5.65 10.50 6.65
C GLU A 172 4.24 11.10 6.51
N LYS A 173 3.52 10.76 5.43
CA LYS A 173 2.12 11.17 5.26
C LYS A 173 1.23 10.62 6.38
N ASN A 174 1.37 9.35 6.75
CA ASN A 174 0.62 8.75 7.84
C ASN A 174 0.94 9.41 9.19
N ALA A 175 2.21 9.70 9.48
CA ALA A 175 2.61 10.40 10.68
C ALA A 175 2.04 11.83 10.75
N ARG A 176 2.05 12.56 9.62
CA ARG A 176 1.39 13.88 9.52
C ARG A 176 -0.11 13.80 9.78
N PHE A 177 -0.79 12.79 9.23
CA PHE A 177 -2.21 12.56 9.46
C PHE A 177 -2.51 12.24 10.94
N GLN A 178 -1.72 11.36 11.58
CA GLN A 178 -1.86 11.03 13.00
C GLN A 178 -1.62 12.26 13.91
N ARG A 179 -0.63 13.09 13.59
CA ARG A 179 -0.39 14.36 14.31
C ARG A 179 -1.59 15.31 14.17
N SER A 180 -2.22 15.37 13.01
CA SER A 180 -3.42 16.19 12.80
C SER A 180 -4.59 15.70 13.65
N LEU A 181 -4.84 14.38 13.67
CA LEU A 181 -5.88 13.79 14.51
C LEU A 181 -5.63 14.03 16.00
N HIS A 182 -4.38 13.87 16.46
CA HIS A 182 -4.04 14.16 17.85
C HIS A 182 -4.29 15.64 18.19
N ARG A 183 -3.95 16.56 17.29
CA ARG A 183 -4.18 18.00 17.50
C ARG A 183 -5.66 18.33 17.59
N GLU A 184 -6.48 17.72 16.74
CA GLU A 184 -7.93 17.90 16.74
C GLU A 184 -8.56 17.34 18.02
N LYS A 185 -8.11 16.15 18.46
CA LYS A 185 -8.54 15.54 19.72
C LYS A 185 -8.18 16.42 20.93
N SER A 186 -6.93 16.87 21.04
CA SER A 186 -6.50 17.78 22.12
C SER A 186 -7.26 19.11 22.11
N TYR A 187 -7.59 19.64 20.93
CA TYR A 187 -8.41 20.84 20.83
C TYR A 187 -9.84 20.60 21.33
N SER A 188 -10.46 19.48 20.94
CA SER A 188 -11.81 19.11 21.42
C SER A 188 -11.86 18.86 22.93
N GLU A 189 -10.83 18.22 23.50
CA GLU A 189 -10.69 18.04 24.95
C GLU A 189 -10.54 19.38 25.68
N SER A 190 -9.71 20.30 25.15
CA SER A 190 -9.56 21.64 25.74
C SER A 190 -10.84 22.48 25.68
N LEU A 191 -11.68 22.31 24.65
CA LEU A 191 -12.99 22.96 24.55
C LEU A 191 -13.99 22.36 25.55
N ARG A 192 -13.94 21.04 25.76
CA ARG A 192 -14.76 20.36 26.75
C ARG A 192 -14.40 20.78 28.18
N GLU A 193 -13.10 20.90 28.50
CA GLU A 193 -12.65 21.42 29.80
C GLU A 193 -13.13 22.86 30.04
N LYS A 194 -13.04 23.74 29.02
CA LYS A 194 -13.57 25.11 29.14
C LYS A 194 -15.08 25.16 29.34
N LEU A 195 -15.83 24.27 28.69
CA LEU A 195 -17.29 24.21 28.85
C LEU A 195 -17.69 23.75 30.25
N ILE A 196 -16.95 22.81 30.86
CA ILE A 196 -17.20 22.32 32.23
C ILE A 196 -16.92 23.42 33.28
N LEU A 197 -15.91 24.26 33.07
CA LEU A 197 -15.63 25.40 33.96
C LEU A 197 -16.65 26.55 33.84
N SER A 198 -17.46 26.60 32.77
CA SER A 198 -18.48 27.64 32.57
C SER A 198 -19.90 27.25 33.01
N SER A 199 -20.12 26.02 33.48
CA SER A 199 -21.43 25.55 33.92
C SER A 199 -21.51 25.45 35.44
N SER A 200 -22.01 26.51 36.09
CA SER A 200 -22.70 26.39 37.39
C SER A 200 -24.02 25.65 37.19
N PRO A 201 -24.44 24.74 38.10
CA PRO A 201 -25.67 23.99 37.95
C PRO A 201 -26.84 24.87 38.42
N SER A 202 -27.58 25.46 37.49
CA SER A 202 -28.93 25.93 37.78
C SER A 202 -29.91 25.12 36.92
N SER A 203 -30.75 24.38 37.63
CA SER A 203 -31.79 23.50 37.12
C SER A 203 -32.81 24.26 36.26
N SER A 204 -33.14 23.73 35.08
CA SER A 204 -34.54 23.62 34.61
C SER A 204 -34.60 22.90 33.26
N ASP A 205 -35.52 21.95 33.19
CA ASP A 205 -35.88 21.17 32.01
C ASP A 205 -36.71 21.99 31.03
N TYR A 206 -36.29 22.12 29.76
CA TYR A 206 -37.22 22.24 28.63
C TYR A 206 -36.63 21.60 27.38
N GLU A 207 -37.49 20.87 26.70
CA GLU A 207 -37.31 20.20 25.43
C GLU A 207 -37.44 21.20 24.25
N CYS A 208 -36.98 20.77 23.07
CA CYS A 208 -37.57 21.07 21.74
C CYS A 208 -36.95 22.13 20.80
N LYS A 209 -36.53 21.61 19.63
CA LYS A 209 -36.64 22.14 18.25
C LYS A 209 -35.60 23.11 17.65
N SER A 210 -35.10 22.62 16.51
CA SER A 210 -34.57 23.33 15.35
C SER A 210 -35.35 24.60 15.00
N SER A 211 -34.64 25.73 14.84
CA SER A 211 -34.70 26.61 13.66
C SER A 211 -33.74 27.80 13.79
N THR A 212 -33.18 28.16 12.64
CA THR A 212 -32.48 29.39 12.26
C THR A 212 -32.99 30.68 12.90
N SER A 213 -32.07 31.47 13.46
CA SER A 213 -32.10 32.94 13.38
C SER A 213 -30.73 33.54 13.70
N GLU A 214 -30.33 34.49 12.87
CA GLU A 214 -29.15 35.34 13.01
C GLU A 214 -29.16 36.09 14.35
N ILE A 215 -28.06 36.01 15.11
CA ILE A 215 -27.85 36.86 16.28
C ILE A 215 -26.46 37.49 16.18
N SER A 216 -26.49 38.80 15.96
CA SER A 216 -25.40 39.76 16.07
C SER A 216 -24.84 39.73 17.50
N VAL A 217 -23.57 39.32 17.64
CA VAL A 217 -22.82 39.44 18.88
C VAL A 217 -22.05 40.76 18.85
N LYS A 218 -22.53 41.73 19.63
CA LYS A 218 -21.79 42.96 19.98
C LYS A 218 -20.54 42.60 20.77
N ALA A 219 -19.40 43.14 20.34
CA ALA A 219 -18.11 43.02 20.98
C ALA A 219 -18.04 43.83 22.29
N GLY A 220 -17.36 43.28 23.30
CA GLY A 220 -16.80 44.01 24.43
C GLY A 220 -15.31 44.31 24.20
N PRO A 221 -14.74 45.35 24.82
CA PRO A 221 -13.51 46.00 24.36
C PRO A 221 -12.26 45.41 25.02
N SER A 222 -11.20 45.18 24.25
CA SER A 222 -9.80 45.29 24.68
C SER A 222 -8.84 45.17 23.49
N THR A 223 -8.33 46.33 23.08
CA THR A 223 -6.97 46.63 22.61
C THR A 223 -6.13 45.49 22.02
N ALA A 224 -6.05 45.43 20.69
CA ALA A 224 -4.79 45.46 19.92
C ALA A 224 -5.15 45.34 18.43
N ASN A 225 -4.90 46.41 17.68
CA ASN A 225 -5.04 46.44 16.22
C ASN A 225 -4.04 45.46 15.58
N LEU A 226 -4.51 44.27 15.24
CA LEU A 226 -3.95 43.45 14.18
C LEU A 226 -5.10 43.18 13.21
N GLU A 227 -5.15 43.96 12.14
CA GLU A 227 -6.04 43.70 11.01
C GLU A 227 -5.69 42.33 10.42
N VAL A 228 -6.38 41.29 10.88
CA VAL A 228 -6.39 40.00 10.21
C VAL A 228 -7.00 40.25 8.83
N PRO A 229 -6.28 39.98 7.72
CA PRO A 229 -6.83 40.18 6.39
C PRO A 229 -8.17 39.45 6.29
N PRO A 230 -9.25 40.09 5.81
CA PRO A 230 -10.54 39.44 5.72
C PRO A 230 -10.37 38.15 4.93
N LYS A 231 -10.82 37.02 5.51
CA LYS A 231 -10.78 35.70 4.85
C LYS A 231 -11.37 35.89 3.46
N ARG A 232 -10.55 35.67 2.41
CA ARG A 232 -10.98 35.82 1.01
C ARG A 232 -12.29 35.07 0.80
N LYS A 233 -13.39 35.81 0.65
CA LYS A 233 -14.70 35.22 0.33
C LYS A 233 -14.57 34.57 -1.04
N ARG A 234 -14.63 33.24 -1.08
CA ARG A 234 -14.51 32.47 -2.32
C ARG A 234 -15.77 32.64 -3.16
N GLY A 235 -15.59 32.78 -4.47
CA GLY A 235 -16.68 32.73 -5.44
C GLY A 235 -17.47 31.43 -5.33
N ARG A 236 -18.80 31.54 -5.24
CA ARG A 236 -19.72 30.40 -5.02
C ARG A 236 -20.43 29.97 -6.30
N LYS A 237 -20.42 30.80 -7.36
CA LYS A 237 -21.12 30.50 -8.61
C LYS A 237 -20.30 29.55 -9.50
N ASN A 238 -20.95 28.52 -10.01
CA ASN A 238 -20.37 27.57 -10.96
C ASN A 238 -20.68 28.05 -12.40
N ILE A 239 -19.69 28.05 -13.28
CA ILE A 239 -19.82 28.40 -14.72
C ILE A 239 -19.73 27.15 -15.60
N PHE A 240 -19.30 26.02 -15.03
CA PHE A 240 -18.96 24.86 -15.82
C PHE A 240 -20.17 24.03 -16.22
N ASP A 241 -20.50 24.15 -17.49
CA ASP A 241 -21.46 23.29 -18.17
C ASP A 241 -20.77 22.15 -18.91
N GLU A 242 -21.57 21.22 -19.42
CA GLU A 242 -21.12 20.11 -20.25
C GLU A 242 -20.40 20.61 -21.51
N ARG A 243 -21.01 21.57 -22.21
CA ARG A 243 -20.42 22.20 -23.41
C ARG A 243 -19.09 22.88 -23.11
N LEU A 244 -19.03 23.67 -22.03
CA LEU A 244 -17.79 24.35 -21.66
C LEU A 244 -16.68 23.34 -21.34
N SER A 245 -17.00 22.27 -20.61
CA SER A 245 -16.04 21.23 -20.26
C SER A 245 -15.55 20.45 -21.49
N ALA A 246 -16.46 20.15 -22.42
CA ALA A 246 -16.14 19.52 -23.69
C ALA A 246 -15.24 20.39 -24.58
N SER A 247 -15.53 21.70 -24.68
CA SER A 247 -14.69 22.64 -25.43
C SER A 247 -13.27 22.74 -24.86
N LEU A 248 -13.12 22.72 -23.54
CA LEU A 248 -11.80 22.71 -22.88
C LEU A 248 -11.03 21.40 -23.12
N ASP A 249 -11.73 20.26 -23.19
CA ASP A 249 -11.17 18.94 -23.53
C ASP A 249 -10.74 18.89 -25.01
N PHE A 250 -11.61 19.34 -25.92
CA PHE A 250 -11.35 19.41 -27.35
C PHE A 250 -10.14 20.30 -27.67
N ALA A 251 -10.07 21.48 -27.04
CA ALA A 251 -8.94 22.40 -27.18
C ALA A 251 -7.65 21.91 -26.47
N LYS A 252 -7.68 20.73 -25.83
CA LYS A 252 -6.55 20.13 -25.09
C LYS A 252 -5.89 21.09 -24.10
N LEU A 253 -6.69 21.96 -23.47
CA LEU A 253 -6.17 22.93 -22.52
C LEU A 253 -5.82 22.24 -21.19
N SER A 254 -4.65 22.58 -20.65
CA SER A 254 -4.30 22.20 -19.27
C SER A 254 -5.19 22.95 -18.28
N ASP A 255 -5.42 22.38 -17.10
CA ASP A 255 -6.32 22.97 -16.10
C ASP A 255 -5.91 24.41 -15.70
N ARG A 256 -4.59 24.69 -15.71
CA ARG A 256 -4.05 26.04 -15.48
C ARG A 256 -4.35 26.98 -16.65
N LYS A 257 -4.11 26.56 -17.89
CA LYS A 257 -4.40 27.35 -19.09
C LYS A 257 -5.91 27.64 -19.21
N ALA A 258 -6.75 26.65 -18.94
CA ALA A 258 -8.19 26.80 -18.89
C ALA A 258 -8.62 27.83 -17.84
N THR A 259 -8.02 27.83 -16.64
CA THR A 259 -8.27 28.83 -15.60
C THR A 259 -7.94 30.24 -16.11
N VAL A 260 -6.79 30.42 -16.78
CA VAL A 260 -6.37 31.70 -17.35
C VAL A 260 -7.36 32.19 -18.40
N VAL A 261 -7.71 31.34 -19.37
CA VAL A 261 -8.66 31.68 -20.45
C VAL A 261 -10.03 32.06 -19.87
N LEU A 262 -10.55 31.29 -18.91
CA LEU A 262 -11.84 31.59 -18.27
C LEU A 262 -11.80 32.90 -17.46
N THR A 263 -10.68 33.18 -16.82
CA THR A 263 -10.52 34.41 -16.04
C THR A 263 -10.42 35.63 -16.97
N SER A 264 -9.70 35.52 -18.08
CA SER A 264 -9.59 36.61 -19.05
C SER A 264 -10.91 36.87 -19.77
N THR A 265 -11.62 35.82 -20.19
CA THR A 265 -12.92 35.98 -20.86
C THR A 265 -13.96 36.65 -19.97
N LEU A 266 -14.00 36.32 -18.68
CA LEU A 266 -14.95 36.97 -17.75
C LEU A 266 -14.62 38.44 -17.51
N LYS A 267 -13.32 38.77 -17.38
CA LYS A 267 -12.88 40.17 -17.30
C LYS A 267 -13.28 40.94 -18.55
N SER A 268 -13.05 40.37 -19.73
CA SER A 268 -13.45 40.97 -21.01
C SER A 268 -14.97 41.09 -21.15
N ALA A 269 -15.74 40.16 -20.58
CA ALA A 269 -17.21 40.21 -20.53
C ALA A 269 -17.76 41.13 -19.42
N GLY A 270 -16.92 41.93 -18.76
CA GLY A 270 -17.33 42.88 -17.73
C GLY A 270 -17.76 42.26 -16.40
N THR A 271 -17.51 40.96 -16.18
CA THR A 271 -17.91 40.27 -14.95
C THR A 271 -16.69 40.00 -14.05
N ASP A 272 -16.82 40.30 -12.76
CA ASP A 272 -15.76 40.02 -11.79
C ASP A 272 -15.52 38.50 -11.61
N PRO A 273 -14.31 37.98 -11.95
CA PRO A 273 -13.97 36.57 -11.79
C PRO A 273 -14.04 36.07 -10.34
N SER A 274 -13.90 36.97 -9.36
CA SER A 274 -13.90 36.63 -7.93
C SER A 274 -15.25 36.08 -7.46
N LYS A 275 -16.33 36.36 -8.20
CA LYS A 275 -17.68 35.86 -7.93
C LYS A 275 -17.84 34.37 -8.26
N TYR A 276 -16.94 33.81 -9.07
CA TYR A 276 -17.04 32.45 -9.61
C TYR A 276 -15.99 31.50 -9.05
N ASN A 277 -16.28 30.20 -9.09
CA ASN A 277 -15.40 29.15 -8.59
C ASN A 277 -14.35 28.71 -9.63
N ILE A 278 -13.51 29.65 -10.08
CA ILE A 278 -12.51 29.44 -11.13
C ILE A 278 -11.15 29.26 -10.48
N ASN A 279 -10.80 28.01 -10.20
CA ASN A 279 -9.45 27.63 -9.80
C ASN A 279 -9.08 26.32 -10.49
N SER A 280 -7.78 26.09 -10.71
CA SER A 280 -7.29 24.90 -11.43
C SER A 280 -7.84 23.59 -10.85
N SER A 281 -8.01 23.48 -9.53
CA SER A 281 -8.58 22.29 -8.90
C SER A 281 -10.09 22.13 -9.15
N SER A 282 -10.84 23.22 -9.21
CA SER A 282 -12.26 23.23 -9.58
C SER A 282 -12.45 22.90 -11.04
N VAL A 283 -11.63 23.45 -11.95
CA VAL A 283 -11.62 23.06 -13.37
C VAL A 283 -11.43 21.55 -13.49
N ARG A 284 -10.40 21.01 -12.83
CA ARG A 284 -10.09 19.58 -12.85
C ARG A 284 -11.26 18.73 -12.35
N ARG A 285 -11.79 19.05 -11.16
CA ARG A 285 -12.90 18.29 -10.56
C ARG A 285 -14.12 18.27 -11.46
N GLN A 286 -14.43 19.39 -12.07
CA GLN A 286 -15.62 19.53 -12.88
C GLN A 286 -15.47 18.85 -14.24
N ARG A 287 -14.30 18.91 -14.88
CA ARG A 287 -13.99 18.07 -16.06
C ARG A 287 -14.09 16.58 -15.74
N MET A 288 -13.54 16.14 -14.60
CA MET A 288 -13.66 14.74 -14.17
C MET A 288 -15.11 14.33 -13.93
N LYS A 289 -15.93 15.20 -13.33
CA LYS A 289 -17.37 14.97 -13.14
C LYS A 289 -18.08 14.79 -14.48
N GLN A 290 -17.81 15.64 -15.46
CA GLN A 290 -18.43 15.52 -16.78
C GLN A 290 -17.95 14.29 -17.54
N ARG A 291 -16.66 13.96 -17.52
CA ARG A 291 -16.16 12.72 -18.12
C ARG A 291 -16.80 11.47 -17.49
N LYS A 292 -17.03 11.49 -16.18
CA LYS A 292 -17.75 10.42 -15.48
C LYS A 292 -19.19 10.33 -15.97
N ARG A 293 -19.90 11.46 -16.08
CA ARG A 293 -21.28 11.50 -16.58
C ARG A 293 -21.40 10.99 -18.02
N VAL A 294 -20.48 11.39 -18.90
CA VAL A 294 -20.42 10.89 -20.29
C VAL A 294 -20.16 9.38 -20.31
N ALA A 295 -19.26 8.88 -19.46
CA ALA A 295 -19.03 7.45 -19.36
C ALA A 295 -20.24 6.66 -18.83
N GLU A 296 -21.05 7.26 -17.95
CA GLU A 296 -22.31 6.68 -17.46
C GLU A 296 -23.38 6.67 -18.56
N SER A 297 -23.58 7.78 -19.28
CA SER A 297 -24.54 7.82 -20.40
C SER A 297 -24.17 6.86 -21.53
N LEU A 298 -22.88 6.65 -21.75
CA LEU A 298 -22.40 5.66 -22.72
C LEU A 298 -22.70 4.21 -22.30
N LYS A 299 -22.80 3.90 -21.00
CA LYS A 299 -23.20 2.55 -20.56
C LYS A 299 -24.67 2.24 -20.83
N GLU A 300 -25.51 3.27 -20.89
CA GLU A 300 -26.94 3.15 -21.20
C GLU A 300 -27.19 3.02 -22.71
N PHE A 301 -26.16 3.18 -23.54
CA PHE A 301 -26.26 3.06 -24.99
C PHE A 301 -26.47 1.58 -25.38
N GLN A 302 -27.72 1.24 -25.72
CA GLN A 302 -28.10 -0.04 -26.31
C GLN A 302 -28.50 0.17 -27.78
N PRO A 303 -27.61 -0.12 -28.74
CA PRO A 303 -27.97 -0.04 -30.15
C PRO A 303 -28.86 -1.22 -30.53
N ASN A 304 -30.04 -0.93 -31.11
CA ASN A 304 -30.94 -1.94 -31.68
C ASN A 304 -30.50 -2.43 -33.07
N THR A 305 -29.35 -1.97 -33.56
CA THR A 305 -28.84 -2.23 -34.91
C THR A 305 -27.40 -2.74 -34.86
N PRO A 306 -26.98 -3.57 -35.84
CA PRO A 306 -25.60 -4.01 -35.93
C PRO A 306 -24.67 -2.81 -36.19
N LEU A 307 -23.63 -2.68 -35.37
CA LEU A 307 -22.61 -1.64 -35.51
C LEU A 307 -21.26 -2.29 -35.85
N THR A 308 -20.45 -1.61 -36.65
CA THR A 308 -19.08 -2.02 -36.96
C THR A 308 -18.15 -1.45 -35.90
N VAL A 309 -17.35 -2.31 -35.28
CA VAL A 309 -16.37 -1.89 -34.27
C VAL A 309 -14.98 -1.96 -34.88
N HIS A 310 -14.32 -0.82 -35.01
CA HIS A 310 -12.92 -0.69 -35.39
C HIS A 310 -12.08 -0.48 -34.13
N TRP A 311 -11.03 -1.28 -33.94
CA TRP A 311 -10.03 -1.05 -32.91
C TRP A 311 -8.65 -0.99 -33.57
N ASP A 312 -7.87 0.04 -33.24
CA ASP A 312 -6.49 0.16 -33.69
C ASP A 312 -5.60 0.47 -32.49
N GLY A 313 -4.53 -0.29 -32.29
CA GLY A 313 -3.64 -0.14 -31.14
C GLY A 313 -2.64 0.98 -31.39
N LYS A 314 -2.55 1.97 -30.50
CA LYS A 314 -1.55 3.03 -30.59
C LYS A 314 -0.75 3.15 -29.29
N LEU A 315 0.56 3.05 -29.41
CA LEU A 315 1.49 3.34 -28.31
C LEU A 315 1.47 4.84 -28.03
N ILE A 316 0.96 5.23 -26.86
CA ILE A 316 0.87 6.63 -26.41
C ILE A 316 1.59 6.75 -25.08
N GLU A 317 2.36 7.81 -24.90
CA GLU A 317 3.00 8.09 -23.61
C GLU A 317 1.96 8.20 -22.49
N ASP A 318 2.32 7.66 -21.33
CA ASP A 318 1.53 7.76 -20.12
C ASP A 318 1.32 9.24 -19.74
N ILE A 319 0.26 9.55 -18.99
CA ILE A 319 0.00 10.91 -18.47
C ILE A 319 1.15 11.47 -17.63
N THR A 320 2.04 10.59 -17.16
CA THR A 320 3.24 10.91 -16.38
C THR A 320 4.49 11.08 -17.25
N GLY A 321 4.43 10.76 -18.55
CA GLY A 321 5.54 10.88 -19.52
C GLY A 321 6.69 9.89 -19.33
N HIS A 322 6.58 8.94 -18.40
CA HIS A 322 7.68 8.04 -18.04
C HIS A 322 7.66 6.68 -18.76
N LYS A 323 6.54 6.32 -19.40
CA LYS A 323 6.35 5.03 -20.08
C LYS A 323 5.46 5.18 -21.30
N THR A 324 5.74 4.44 -22.37
CA THR A 324 4.79 4.24 -23.48
C THR A 324 3.77 3.18 -23.05
N VAL A 325 2.49 3.50 -23.20
CA VAL A 325 1.37 2.61 -22.86
C VAL A 325 0.57 2.37 -24.12
N ASP A 326 0.30 1.11 -24.41
CA ASP A 326 -0.60 0.76 -25.51
C ASP A 326 -2.02 1.17 -25.15
N ARG A 327 -2.58 2.11 -25.91
CA ARG A 327 -3.97 2.57 -25.74
C ARG A 327 -4.74 2.12 -26.97
N LEU A 328 -5.83 1.40 -26.73
CA LEU A 328 -6.76 0.94 -27.76
C LEU A 328 -7.95 1.93 -27.85
N PRO A 329 -7.96 2.88 -28.80
CA PRO A 329 -9.18 3.52 -29.25
C PRO A 329 -10.12 2.48 -29.87
N ILE A 330 -11.39 2.55 -29.49
CA ILE A 330 -12.46 1.74 -30.08
C ILE A 330 -13.37 2.72 -30.81
N LEU A 331 -13.47 2.63 -32.12
CA LEU A 331 -14.41 3.38 -32.95
C LEU A 331 -15.59 2.47 -33.26
N VAL A 332 -16.80 2.97 -33.09
CA VAL A 332 -18.03 2.27 -33.44
C VAL A 332 -18.74 3.08 -34.51
N SER A 333 -18.93 2.50 -35.70
CA SER A 333 -19.55 3.15 -36.87
C SER A 333 -20.68 2.29 -37.45
N GLY A 334 -21.79 2.93 -37.82
CA GLY A 334 -22.91 2.27 -38.49
C GLY A 334 -24.17 3.13 -38.59
N GLN A 335 -24.84 3.09 -39.75
CA GLN A 335 -26.16 3.68 -40.03
C GLN A 335 -26.36 5.12 -39.52
N GLY A 336 -25.35 5.98 -39.73
CA GLY A 336 -25.37 7.41 -39.36
C GLY A 336 -24.86 7.71 -37.95
N VAL A 337 -24.40 6.70 -37.20
CA VAL A 337 -23.79 6.85 -35.88
C VAL A 337 -22.29 6.56 -35.96
N ASP A 338 -21.48 7.59 -35.76
CA ASP A 338 -20.03 7.47 -35.59
C ASP A 338 -19.66 7.90 -34.17
N GLN A 339 -19.23 6.95 -33.33
CA GLN A 339 -18.82 7.21 -31.95
C GLN A 339 -17.42 6.69 -31.66
N LEU A 340 -16.55 7.58 -31.19
CA LEU A 340 -15.19 7.25 -30.77
C LEU A 340 -15.11 7.06 -29.25
N TRP A 341 -14.71 5.87 -28.83
CA TRP A 341 -14.50 5.50 -27.44
C TRP A 341 -12.99 5.57 -27.12
N LEU A 342 -12.59 6.66 -26.47
CA LEU A 342 -11.24 6.81 -25.95
C LEU A 342 -11.20 6.30 -24.50
N SER A 343 -10.54 5.16 -24.27
CA SER A 343 -10.15 4.76 -22.91
C SER A 343 -9.09 5.73 -22.37
N GLN A 344 -9.52 6.82 -21.72
CA GLN A 344 -8.58 7.80 -21.16
C GLN A 344 -7.85 7.26 -19.92
N ASN A 345 -8.38 6.23 -19.25
CA ASN A 345 -7.77 5.63 -18.06
C ASN A 345 -8.02 4.13 -18.04
N SER A 346 -7.13 3.33 -18.63
CA SER A 346 -7.05 1.93 -18.23
C SER A 346 -5.66 1.40 -18.53
N VAL A 347 -4.91 1.17 -17.46
CA VAL A 347 -3.86 0.16 -17.40
C VAL A 347 -4.43 -1.12 -18.03
N MET A 348 -3.64 -1.74 -18.89
CA MET A 348 -3.90 -2.93 -19.74
C MET A 348 -4.81 -4.04 -19.16
N GLU A 349 -4.95 -4.13 -17.83
CA GLU A 349 -5.77 -5.12 -17.14
C GLU A 349 -7.29 -4.87 -17.22
N LEU A 350 -7.74 -3.61 -17.25
CA LEU A 350 -9.17 -3.32 -17.37
C LEU A 350 -9.65 -3.43 -18.81
N GLY A 351 -8.83 -3.02 -19.78
CA GLY A 351 -9.13 -3.15 -21.21
C GLY A 351 -9.33 -4.59 -21.64
N ARG A 352 -8.47 -5.53 -21.20
CA ARG A 352 -8.63 -6.97 -21.47
C ARG A 352 -9.86 -7.55 -20.78
N ARG A 353 -10.17 -7.15 -19.54
CA ARG A 353 -11.38 -7.62 -18.84
C ARG A 353 -12.66 -7.05 -19.43
N VAL A 354 -12.66 -5.80 -19.90
CA VAL A 354 -13.79 -5.23 -20.63
C VAL A 354 -13.92 -5.91 -21.99
N LEU A 355 -12.82 -6.15 -22.71
CA LEU A 355 -12.84 -6.91 -23.97
C LEU A 355 -13.31 -8.35 -23.74
N GLN A 356 -12.90 -9.00 -22.65
CA GLN A 356 -13.29 -10.36 -22.32
C GLN A 356 -14.74 -10.41 -21.82
N LEU A 357 -15.22 -9.40 -21.10
CA LEU A 357 -16.63 -9.24 -20.74
C LEU A 357 -17.50 -8.93 -21.96
N PHE A 358 -17.02 -8.10 -22.90
CA PHE A 358 -17.71 -7.76 -24.15
C PHE A 358 -17.75 -8.98 -25.08
N MET A 359 -16.63 -9.73 -25.16
CA MET A 359 -16.55 -11.00 -25.87
C MET A 359 -17.40 -12.08 -25.19
N THR A 360 -17.46 -12.18 -23.86
CA THR A 360 -18.36 -13.14 -23.19
C THR A 360 -19.82 -12.74 -23.33
N LEU A 361 -20.17 -11.45 -23.34
CA LEU A 361 -21.54 -10.99 -23.59
C LEU A 361 -21.96 -11.27 -25.05
N LEU A 362 -21.05 -11.10 -26.01
CA LEU A 362 -21.28 -11.40 -27.43
C LEU A 362 -21.24 -12.90 -27.76
N PHE A 363 -20.38 -13.70 -27.11
CA PHE A 363 -20.22 -15.13 -27.40
C PHE A 363 -21.18 -16.04 -26.62
N LEU A 364 -21.62 -15.67 -25.41
CA LEU A 364 -22.53 -16.52 -24.61
C LEU A 364 -24.02 -16.16 -24.80
N GLY A 365 -24.32 -15.04 -25.47
CA GLY A 365 -25.69 -14.54 -25.61
C GLY A 365 -26.50 -15.10 -26.78
N THR A 366 -25.87 -15.53 -27.87
CA THR A 366 -26.62 -15.96 -29.08
C THR A 366 -25.84 -16.98 -29.93
N TRP A 367 -25.70 -18.21 -29.45
CA TRP A 367 -25.55 -19.38 -30.33
C TRP A 367 -26.92 -19.95 -30.72
N ALA A 368 -27.87 -19.06 -30.99
CA ALA A 368 -29.11 -19.41 -31.66
C ALA A 368 -29.45 -18.28 -32.64
N THR A 369 -29.32 -18.62 -33.93
CA THR A 369 -29.80 -17.91 -35.12
C THR A 369 -28.83 -16.96 -35.86
N LYS A 370 -28.27 -17.55 -36.92
CA LYS A 370 -27.99 -17.01 -38.28
C LYS A 370 -27.03 -15.82 -38.44
N SER A 371 -25.83 -16.19 -38.92
CA SER A 371 -25.09 -15.60 -40.05
C SER A 371 -24.88 -14.09 -40.11
N ASN A 372 -23.65 -13.66 -39.75
CA ASN A 372 -22.74 -12.81 -40.56
C ASN A 372 -21.78 -12.07 -39.63
N VAL A 373 -20.73 -12.75 -39.17
CA VAL A 373 -19.56 -12.10 -38.57
C VAL A 373 -18.38 -12.40 -39.48
N PHE A 374 -18.03 -11.43 -40.33
CA PHE A 374 -16.81 -11.50 -41.14
C PHE A 374 -15.70 -10.74 -40.44
N ALA A 375 -14.70 -11.47 -39.92
CA ALA A 375 -13.45 -10.90 -39.45
C ALA A 375 -12.43 -11.00 -40.59
N SER A 376 -12.01 -9.86 -41.16
CA SER A 376 -10.91 -9.79 -42.12
C SER A 376 -9.64 -9.29 -41.42
N THR A 377 -8.64 -10.16 -41.27
CA THR A 377 -7.27 -9.78 -40.89
C THR A 377 -6.41 -9.63 -42.15
N PRO A 378 -5.59 -8.57 -42.30
CA PRO A 378 -4.62 -8.50 -43.38
C PRO A 378 -3.43 -9.42 -43.05
N LEU A 379 -3.25 -10.46 -43.88
CA LEU A 379 -2.11 -11.35 -43.90
C LEU A 379 -0.80 -10.56 -44.07
N ARG A 380 0.12 -10.64 -43.10
CA ARG A 380 1.55 -10.39 -43.36
C ARG A 380 2.24 -11.73 -43.56
N SER A 381 2.64 -11.99 -44.80
CA SER A 381 3.50 -13.08 -45.22
C SER A 381 4.86 -12.96 -44.54
N ILE A 382 5.28 -14.01 -43.85
CA ILE A 382 6.68 -14.23 -43.47
C ILE A 382 7.16 -15.34 -44.42
N GLN A 383 8.04 -15.00 -45.36
CA GLN A 383 8.86 -16.00 -46.04
C GLN A 383 9.94 -16.49 -45.07
N VAL A 384 10.24 -17.78 -45.18
CA VAL A 384 11.09 -18.63 -44.30
C VAL A 384 12.41 -17.99 -43.92
#